data_AF-A0A643BLX1-F1
#
_entry.id   AF-A0A643BLX1-F1
#
_cell.length_a   1.000
_cell.length_b   1.000
_cell.length_c   1.000
_cell.angle_alpha   90.00
_cell.angle_beta   90.00
_cell.angle_gamma   90.00
#
_symmetry.space_group_name_H-M   'P 1'
#
loop_
_entity.id
_entity.type
_entity.pdbx_description
1 polymer ?
#
loop_
_entity_poly.entity_id
_entity_poly.type
_entity_poly.pdbx_seq_one_letter_code
_entity_poly.pdbx_strand_id
1 'polypeptide(L)'
;MKSTIEEDMTRNDHANVSNQLYACYAIGKDAQAMKAVVGDEALTSDDLLYLEFLQKFERNFIAQSPCENRTVYETLNIDWQLLQIFSKEMLKRIPQSTLSKFYPQDSAKH
;
A
#
# COMPACT_ATOMS: atom_id res chain seq x y z
N MET A 1 4.38 -2.32 18.38
CA MET A 1 3.37 -1.26 18.18
C MET A 1 1.98 -1.91 18.11
N LYS A 2 1.35 -2.22 19.26
CA LYS A 2 0.03 -2.92 19.27
C LYS A 2 -1.05 -2.14 20.06
N SER A 3 -0.64 -1.26 20.97
CA SER A 3 -1.52 -0.69 21.99
C SER A 3 -2.42 0.46 21.55
N THR A 4 -2.26 1.00 20.32
CA THR A 4 -3.04 2.14 19.80
C THR A 4 -3.79 1.83 18.51
N ILE A 5 -3.73 0.59 18.03
CA ILE A 5 -4.38 0.11 16.81
C ILE A 5 -5.47 -0.89 17.22
N GLU A 6 -6.40 -0.42 18.05
CA GLU A 6 -7.56 -1.20 18.48
C GLU A 6 -8.82 -0.67 17.78
N GLU A 7 -9.84 -1.53 17.69
CA GLU A 7 -11.07 -1.31 16.91
C GLU A 7 -11.82 -0.02 17.31
N ASP A 8 -11.70 0.40 18.57
CA ASP A 8 -12.32 1.61 19.12
C ASP A 8 -11.45 2.88 19.04
N MET A 9 -10.17 2.77 18.65
CA MET A 9 -9.23 3.91 18.64
C MET A 9 -8.95 4.46 17.25
N THR A 10 -8.98 3.61 16.20
CA THR A 10 -8.80 4.06 14.81
C THR A 10 -9.86 3.49 13.88
N ARG A 11 -9.64 2.28 13.36
CA ARG A 11 -10.47 1.55 12.38
C ARG A 11 -9.95 0.12 12.32
N ASN A 12 -10.84 -0.84 12.11
CA ASN A 12 -10.55 -2.29 12.19
C ASN A 12 -9.56 -2.82 11.14
N ASP A 13 -9.30 -2.08 10.06
CA ASP A 13 -8.41 -2.45 8.98
C ASP A 13 -6.96 -1.96 9.18
N HIS A 14 -6.74 -1.01 10.08
CA HIS A 14 -5.47 -0.29 10.23
C HIS A 14 -4.26 -1.24 10.40
N ALA A 15 -4.34 -2.22 11.31
CA ALA A 15 -3.23 -3.15 11.54
C ALA A 15 -2.89 -3.98 10.29
N ASN A 16 -3.91 -4.43 9.57
CA ASN A 16 -3.74 -5.28 8.39
C ASN A 16 -3.17 -4.48 7.21
N VAL A 17 -3.72 -3.28 6.99
CA VAL A 17 -3.28 -2.36 5.92
C VAL A 17 -1.85 -1.91 6.15
N SER A 18 -1.50 -1.51 7.38
CA SER A 18 -0.13 -1.12 7.74
C SER A 18 0.87 -2.26 7.51
N ASN A 19 0.53 -3.49 7.94
CA ASN A 19 1.38 -4.66 7.71
C ASN A 19 1.57 -4.99 6.22
N GLN A 20 0.52 -4.82 5.41
CA GLN A 20 0.60 -5.05 3.97
C GLN A 20 1.47 -3.99 3.29
N LEU A 21 1.28 -2.71 3.62
CA LEU A 21 2.07 -1.61 3.06
C LEU A 21 3.55 -1.74 3.40
N TYR A 22 3.86 -2.11 4.64
CA TYR A 22 5.25 -2.34 5.04
C TYR A 22 5.90 -3.45 4.20
N ALA A 23 5.17 -4.54 3.95
CA ALA A 23 5.66 -5.61 3.09
C ALA A 23 5.86 -5.16 1.64
N CYS A 24 4.89 -4.42 1.06
CA CYS A 24 5.02 -3.87 -0.28
C CYS A 24 6.19 -2.89 -0.40
N TYR A 25 6.45 -2.07 0.63
CA TYR A 25 7.56 -1.13 0.65
C TYR A 25 8.92 -1.85 0.69
N ALA A 26 9.05 -2.87 1.54
CA ALA A 26 10.27 -3.68 1.62
C ALA A 26 10.59 -4.34 0.27
N ILE A 27 9.60 -5.00 -0.35
CA ILE A 27 9.75 -5.64 -1.66
C ILE A 27 10.07 -4.59 -2.74
N GLY A 28 9.40 -3.44 -2.72
CA GLY A 28 9.67 -2.35 -3.67
C GLY A 28 11.09 -1.78 -3.55
N LYS A 29 11.64 -1.69 -2.34
CA LYS A 29 13.03 -1.29 -2.12
C LYS A 29 14.02 -2.32 -2.66
N ASP A 30 13.75 -3.61 -2.45
CA ASP A 30 14.57 -4.68 -3.02
C ASP A 30 14.51 -4.67 -4.55
N ALA A 31 13.31 -4.48 -5.13
CA ALA A 31 13.13 -4.32 -6.58
C ALA A 31 13.84 -3.09 -7.13
N GLN A 32 13.87 -1.97 -6.38
CA GLN A 32 14.62 -0.76 -6.76
C GLN A 32 16.13 -1.00 -6.75
N ALA A 33 16.63 -1.76 -5.78
CA ALA A 33 18.04 -2.15 -5.73
C ALA A 33 18.38 -3.10 -6.89
N MET A 34 17.53 -4.09 -7.17
CA MET A 34 17.69 -4.98 -8.33
C MET A 34 17.72 -4.17 -9.63
N LYS A 35 16.76 -3.25 -9.83
CA LYS A 35 16.72 -2.35 -10.98
C LYS A 35 18.04 -1.61 -11.20
N ALA A 36 18.64 -1.08 -10.14
CA ALA A 36 19.89 -0.33 -10.23
C ALA A 36 21.09 -1.21 -10.61
N VAL A 37 21.05 -2.52 -10.34
CA VAL A 37 22.14 -3.47 -10.61
C VAL A 37 21.99 -4.14 -11.97
N VAL A 38 20.80 -4.67 -12.30
CA VAL A 38 20.56 -5.48 -13.51
C VAL A 38 19.87 -4.72 -14.64
N GLY A 39 19.29 -3.55 -14.38
CA GLY A 39 18.54 -2.75 -15.36
C GLY A 39 17.07 -3.14 -15.48
N ASP A 40 16.30 -2.31 -16.18
CA ASP A 40 14.84 -2.40 -16.29
C ASP A 40 14.35 -3.69 -16.97
N GLU A 41 15.15 -4.24 -17.88
CA GLU A 41 14.77 -5.38 -18.73
C GLU A 41 14.68 -6.72 -17.96
N ALA A 42 15.32 -6.81 -16.79
CA ALA A 42 15.35 -8.02 -15.97
C ALA A 42 14.23 -8.07 -14.93
N LEU A 43 13.41 -7.02 -14.83
CA LEU A 43 12.33 -6.93 -13.85
C LEU A 43 11.07 -7.67 -14.31
N THR A 44 10.41 -8.34 -13.38
CA THR A 44 9.11 -8.96 -13.64
C THR A 44 7.99 -7.92 -13.67
N SER A 45 6.84 -8.28 -14.25
CA SER A 45 5.65 -7.42 -14.22
C SER A 45 5.23 -7.05 -12.80
N ASP A 46 5.41 -7.96 -11.84
CA ASP A 46 5.11 -7.71 -10.42
C ASP A 46 6.11 -6.70 -9.81
N ASP A 47 7.40 -6.82 -10.13
CA ASP A 47 8.42 -5.86 -9.68
C ASP A 47 8.13 -4.44 -10.18
N LEU A 48 7.64 -4.32 -11.42
CA LEU A 48 7.23 -3.03 -11.97
C LEU A 48 6.07 -2.41 -11.18
N LEU A 49 5.09 -3.22 -10.75
CA LEU A 49 4.00 -2.76 -9.88
C LEU A 49 4.53 -2.31 -8.50
N TYR A 50 5.48 -3.05 -7.92
CA TYR A 50 6.10 -2.65 -6.64
C TYR A 50 6.92 -1.36 -6.76
N LEU A 51 7.60 -1.14 -7.89
CA LEU A 51 8.30 0.10 -8.16
C LEU A 51 7.34 1.29 -8.35
N GLU A 52 6.24 1.09 -9.07
CA GLU A 52 5.20 2.11 -9.20
C GLU A 52 4.59 2.44 -7.83
N PHE A 53 4.27 1.42 -7.05
CA PHE A 53 3.81 1.58 -5.68
C PHE A 53 4.81 2.38 -4.84
N LEU A 54 6.10 2.05 -4.89
CA LEU A 54 7.14 2.72 -4.12
C LEU A 54 7.18 4.22 -4.43
N GLN A 55 7.15 4.58 -5.71
CA GLN A 55 7.16 5.97 -6.15
C GLN A 55 5.90 6.72 -5.67
N LYS A 56 4.72 6.11 -5.81
CA LYS A 56 3.45 6.72 -5.37
C LYS A 56 3.36 6.82 -3.85
N PHE A 57 3.88 5.83 -3.12
CA PHE A 57 3.93 5.85 -1.66
C PHE A 57 4.81 7.00 -1.15
N GLU A 58 6.03 7.16 -1.68
CA GLU A 58 6.92 8.25 -1.25
C GLU A 58 6.33 9.63 -1.58
N ARG A 59 5.67 9.79 -2.73
CA ARG A 59 5.13 11.08 -3.18
C ARG A 59 3.77 11.46 -2.59
N ASN A 60 2.90 10.48 -2.34
CA ASN A 60 1.52 10.76 -1.94
C ASN A 60 1.27 10.45 -0.46
N PHE A 61 1.93 9.43 0.08
CA PHE A 61 1.76 9.03 1.47
C PHE A 61 2.76 9.75 2.39
N ILE A 62 4.06 9.64 2.11
CA ILE A 62 5.11 10.23 2.97
C ILE A 62 5.20 11.74 2.78
N ALA A 63 5.21 12.23 1.53
CA ALA A 63 5.31 13.65 1.26
C ALA A 63 3.97 14.35 1.54
N GLN A 64 3.87 14.89 2.75
CA GLN A 64 2.77 15.72 3.23
C GLN A 64 3.20 17.20 3.22
N SER A 65 2.30 18.10 2.84
CA SER A 65 2.60 19.54 2.85
C SER A 65 2.76 20.06 4.29
N PRO A 66 3.63 21.06 4.55
CA PRO A 66 3.81 21.63 5.89
C PRO A 66 2.51 22.16 6.54
N CYS A 67 1.52 22.52 5.72
CA CYS A 67 0.22 23.04 6.17
C CYS A 67 -0.90 21.98 6.15
N GLU A 68 -0.59 20.75 5.78
CA GLU A 68 -1.57 19.68 5.67
C GLU A 68 -1.63 18.92 7.00
N ASN A 69 -2.83 18.68 7.51
CA ASN A 69 -3.06 17.90 8.73
C ASN A 69 -4.05 16.79 8.44
N ARG A 70 -3.52 15.61 8.07
CA ARG A 70 -4.32 14.43 7.76
C ARG A 70 -4.76 13.74 9.05
N THR A 71 -6.04 13.43 9.12
CA THR A 71 -6.58 12.51 10.10
C THR A 71 -6.12 11.08 9.81
N VAL A 72 -6.22 10.20 10.81
CA VAL A 72 -5.91 8.77 10.64
C VAL A 72 -6.82 8.15 9.58
N TYR A 73 -8.08 8.55 9.48
CA TYR A 73 -9.02 8.05 8.47
C TYR A 73 -8.63 8.45 7.05
N GLU A 74 -8.20 9.70 6.83
CA GLU A 74 -7.71 10.15 5.54
C GLU A 74 -6.44 9.40 5.13
N THR A 75 -5.53 9.21 6.09
CA THR A 75 -4.30 8.42 5.88
C THR A 75 -4.64 6.99 5.45
N LEU A 76 -5.55 6.32 6.17
CA LEU A 76 -6.00 4.98 5.81
C LEU A 76 -6.75 4.93 4.48
N ASN A 77 -7.39 6.01 4.05
CA ASN A 77 -8.03 6.06 2.73
C ASN A 77 -6.97 6.17 1.62
N ILE A 78 -5.90 6.94 1.83
CA ILE A 78 -4.75 7.01 0.91
C ILE A 78 -4.08 5.65 0.80
N ASP A 79 -3.94 4.92 1.91
CA ASP A 79 -3.41 3.56 1.93
C ASP A 79 -4.17 2.63 1.00
N TRP A 80 -5.51 2.61 1.08
CA TRP A 80 -6.33 1.82 0.18
C TRP A 80 -6.24 2.26 -1.28
N GLN A 81 -6.06 3.55 -1.55
CA GLN A 81 -5.82 4.04 -2.92
C GLN A 81 -4.49 3.52 -3.48
N LEU A 82 -3.44 3.43 -2.65
CA LEU A 82 -2.15 2.88 -3.05
C LEU A 82 -2.21 1.36 -3.24
N LEU A 83 -2.98 0.65 -2.41
CA LEU A 83 -3.16 -0.79 -2.53
C LEU A 83 -3.93 -1.22 -3.78
N GLN A 84 -4.70 -0.31 -4.42
CA GLN A 84 -5.39 -0.57 -5.69
C GLN A 84 -4.45 -0.78 -6.89
N ILE A 85 -3.17 -0.44 -6.75
CA ILE A 85 -2.16 -0.75 -7.77
C ILE A 85 -1.98 -2.26 -7.92
N PHE A 86 -2.14 -3.00 -6.82
CA PHE A 86 -1.99 -4.44 -6.78
C PHE A 86 -3.32 -5.15 -7.02
N SER A 87 -3.28 -6.33 -7.63
CA SER A 87 -4.46 -7.19 -7.70
C SER A 87 -4.80 -7.75 -6.31
N LYS A 88 -6.06 -8.13 -6.09
CA LYS A 88 -6.52 -8.69 -4.80
C LYS A 88 -5.71 -9.92 -4.36
N GLU A 89 -5.22 -10.70 -5.32
CA GLU A 89 -4.45 -11.93 -5.06
C GLU A 89 -3.06 -11.65 -4.49
N MET A 90 -2.51 -10.45 -4.74
CA MET A 90 -1.21 -10.03 -4.22
C MET A 90 -1.29 -9.54 -2.76
N LEU A 91 -2.49 -9.20 -2.28
CA LEU A 91 -2.73 -8.64 -0.94
C LEU A 91 -2.83 -9.74 0.14
N LYS A 92 -1.79 -10.56 0.27
CA LYS A 92 -1.77 -11.77 1.09
C LYS A 92 -1.84 -11.54 2.61
N ARG A 93 -1.52 -10.33 3.09
CA ARG A 93 -1.49 -10.01 4.53
C ARG A 93 -2.78 -9.38 5.03
N ILE A 94 -3.75 -9.14 4.15
CA ILE A 94 -5.05 -8.58 4.53
C ILE A 94 -6.09 -9.70 4.52
N PRO A 95 -6.86 -9.90 5.62
CA PRO A 95 -7.94 -10.88 5.64
C PRO A 95 -8.99 -10.59 4.58
N GLN A 96 -9.57 -11.66 4.01
CA GLN A 96 -10.62 -11.54 2.98
C GLN A 96 -11.83 -10.72 3.47
N SER A 97 -12.18 -10.83 4.76
CA SER A 97 -13.26 -10.07 5.38
C SER A 97 -13.03 -8.56 5.37
N THR A 98 -11.77 -8.11 5.44
CA THR A 98 -11.37 -6.71 5.34
C THR A 98 -11.27 -6.28 3.88
N LEU A 99 -10.67 -7.11 3.02
CA LEU A 99 -10.60 -6.84 1.57
C LEU A 99 -11.99 -6.63 0.97
N SER A 100 -12.96 -7.50 1.28
CA SER A 100 -14.32 -7.38 0.75
C SER A 100 -15.06 -6.10 1.20
N LYS A 101 -14.64 -5.47 2.30
CA LYS A 101 -15.29 -4.25 2.83
C LYS A 101 -14.67 -2.96 2.29
N PHE A 102 -13.35 -2.95 2.11
CA PHE A 102 -12.60 -1.71 1.86
C PHE A 102 -11.88 -1.67 0.52
N TYR A 103 -11.58 -2.83 -0.08
CA TYR A 103 -11.04 -2.87 -1.41
C TYR A 103 -12.18 -2.60 -2.41
N PRO A 104 -12.17 -1.49 -3.16
CA PRO A 104 -13.23 -1.21 -4.10
C PRO A 104 -13.37 -2.39 -5.07
N GLN A 105 -14.57 -2.96 -5.15
CA GLN A 105 -14.87 -3.90 -6.22
C GLN A 105 -14.61 -3.16 -7.52
N ASP A 106 -13.69 -3.69 -8.33
CA ASP A 106 -13.47 -3.36 -9.74
C ASP A 106 -14.53 -2.38 -10.24
N SER A 107 -14.25 -1.08 -10.15
CA SER A 107 -14.81 -0.15 -11.11
C SER A 107 -14.17 -0.59 -12.41
N ALA A 108 -14.85 -1.55 -13.03
CA ALA A 108 -14.45 -2.23 -14.23
C ALA A 108 -13.75 -1.23 -15.13
N LYS A 109 -12.49 -1.50 -15.47
CA LYS A 109 -11.87 -0.92 -16.65
C LYS A 109 -12.77 -1.29 -17.83
N HIS A 110 -13.69 -0.38 -18.16
CA HIS A 110 -14.35 -0.30 -19.45
C HIS A 110 -13.43 0.45 -20.41
#